data_AF-A0A1C2XX40-F1
#
_entry.id   AF-A0A1C2XX40-F1
#
_cell.length_a   1.000
_cell.length_b   1.000
_cell.length_c   1.000
_cell.angle_alpha   90.00
_cell.angle_beta   90.00
_cell.angle_gamma   90.00
#
_symmetry.space_group_name_H-M   'P 1'
#
loop_
_entity.id
_entity.type
_entity.pdbx_description
1 polymer ?
#
loop_
_entity_poly.entity_id
_entity_poly.type
_entity_poly.pdbx_seq_one_letter_code
_entity_poly.pdbx_strand_id
1 'polypeptide(L)'
;MSTLLIFLAGILFLAGVLFVKPRAKQNKTWQTVTVWVTFVIWFFITCIGVSFVYINASVGHVKATSTAIFLFGGISVVLAVVLARVLGFIGMKKKVTESSQA
;
A
#
# COMPACT_ATOMS: atom_id res chain seq x y z
N MET A 1 14.45 -5.75 -19.43
CA MET A 1 15.34 -5.36 -18.31
C MET A 1 14.59 -4.69 -17.15
N SER A 2 13.63 -3.78 -17.36
CA SER A 2 12.90 -3.11 -16.26
C SER A 2 11.72 -3.90 -15.65
N THR A 3 11.02 -4.71 -16.46
CA THR A 3 9.82 -5.49 -16.02
C THR A 3 10.13 -6.54 -14.94
N LEU A 4 11.29 -7.21 -15.02
CA LEU A 4 11.72 -8.17 -13.99
C LEU A 4 11.97 -7.50 -12.64
N LEU A 5 12.55 -6.30 -12.63
CA LEU A 5 12.80 -5.55 -11.38
C LEU A 5 11.50 -5.09 -10.72
N ILE A 6 10.52 -4.67 -11.53
CA ILE A 6 9.18 -4.29 -11.05
C ILE A 6 8.47 -5.51 -10.45
N PHE A 7 8.55 -6.66 -11.11
CA PHE A 7 7.95 -7.90 -10.61
C PHE A 7 8.61 -8.36 -9.31
N LEU A 8 9.95 -8.32 -9.25
CA LEU A 8 10.72 -8.66 -8.06
C LEU A 8 10.43 -7.72 -6.88
N ALA A 9 10.32 -6.41 -7.14
CA ALA A 9 9.93 -5.43 -6.13
C ALA A 9 8.51 -5.70 -5.59
N GLY A 10 7.57 -6.07 -6.45
CA GLY A 10 6.22 -6.49 -6.04
C GLY A 10 6.22 -7.73 -5.14
N ILE A 11 7.04 -8.74 -5.47
CA ILE A 11 7.18 -9.95 -4.65
C ILE A 11 7.82 -9.63 -3.30
N LEU A 12 8.89 -8.84 -3.27
CA LEU A 12 9.55 -8.43 -2.02
C LEU A 12 8.61 -7.61 -1.13
N PHE A 13 7.83 -6.72 -1.73
CA PHE A 13 6.80 -5.96 -1.02
C PHE A 13 5.73 -6.89 -0.41
N LEU A 14 5.22 -7.83 -1.19
CA LEU A 14 4.23 -8.82 -0.71
C LEU A 14 4.79 -9.70 0.41
N ALA A 15 6.04 -10.16 0.27
CA ALA A 15 6.74 -10.93 1.30
C ALA A 15 6.91 -10.13 2.59
N GLY A 16 7.27 -8.85 2.50
CA GLY A 16 7.34 -7.94 3.65
C GLY A 16 6.00 -7.80 4.37
N VAL A 17 4.90 -7.59 3.64
CA VAL A 17 3.55 -7.51 4.22
C VAL A 17 3.16 -8.82 4.91
N LEU A 18 3.41 -9.97 4.28
CA LEU A 18 3.10 -11.28 4.86
C LEU A 18 3.95 -11.59 6.11
N PHE A 19 5.20 -11.15 6.14
CA PHE A 19 6.10 -11.32 7.28
C PHE A 19 5.67 -10.48 8.50
N VAL A 20 5.11 -9.28 8.27
CA VAL A 20 4.66 -8.39 9.35
C VAL A 20 3.28 -8.80 9.89
N LYS A 21 2.42 -9.42 9.07
CA LYS A 21 1.07 -9.86 9.42
C LYS A 21 0.96 -10.68 10.73
N PRO A 22 1.78 -11.72 11.00
CA PRO A 22 1.71 -12.47 12.26
C PRO A 22 2.18 -11.66 13.47
N ARG A 23 3.15 -10.74 13.30
CA ARG A 23 3.67 -9.90 14.40
C ARG A 23 2.73 -8.76 14.79
N ALA A 24 2.06 -8.15 13.82
CA ALA A 24 1.06 -7.10 14.08
C ALA A 24 -0.15 -7.60 14.87
N LYS A 25 -0.46 -8.90 14.79
CA LYS A 25 -1.60 -9.53 15.49
C LYS A 25 -1.35 -9.72 16.99
N GLN A 26 -0.10 -9.68 17.45
CA GLN A 26 0.28 -9.98 18.83
C GLN A 26 0.49 -8.73 19.70
N ASN A 27 0.65 -7.54 19.10
CA ASN A 27 0.95 -6.33 19.86
C ASN A 27 0.34 -5.07 19.21
N LYS A 28 -0.55 -4.38 19.92
CA LYS A 28 -1.23 -3.15 19.42
C LYS A 28 -0.24 -2.07 19.01
N THR A 29 0.86 -1.89 19.75
CA THR A 29 1.89 -0.89 19.45
C THR A 29 2.58 -1.17 18.11
N TRP A 30 2.94 -2.43 17.84
CA TRP A 30 3.57 -2.84 16.59
C TRP A 30 2.62 -2.72 15.39
N GLN A 31 1.32 -2.94 15.58
CA GLN A 31 0.31 -2.66 14.56
C GLN A 31 0.26 -1.17 14.22
N THR A 32 0.21 -0.28 15.22
CA THR A 32 0.20 1.17 15.01
C THR A 32 1.45 1.65 14.27
N VAL A 33 2.64 1.18 14.67
CA VAL A 33 3.90 1.53 14.00
C VAL A 33 3.89 1.06 12.55
N THR A 34 3.45 -0.19 12.29
CA THR A 34 3.39 -0.73 10.91
C THR A 34 2.45 0.09 10.03
N VAL A 35 1.27 0.47 10.56
CA VAL A 35 0.31 1.31 9.83
C VAL A 35 0.90 2.67 9.51
N TRP A 36 1.52 3.33 10.48
CA TRP A 36 2.13 4.65 10.28
C TRP A 36 3.28 4.60 9.27
N VAL A 37 4.17 3.61 9.39
CA VAL A 37 5.27 3.43 8.44
C VAL A 37 4.74 3.17 7.04
N THR A 38 3.74 2.29 6.90
CA THR A 38 3.12 2.00 5.58
C THR A 38 2.43 3.24 5.02
N PHE A 39 1.74 4.02 5.85
CA PHE A 39 1.08 5.26 5.45
C PHE A 39 2.09 6.31 4.97
N VAL A 40 3.18 6.52 5.72
CA VAL A 40 4.25 7.46 5.35
C VAL A 40 4.91 7.04 4.04
N ILE A 41 5.24 5.76 3.88
CA ILE A 41 5.80 5.22 2.63
C ILE A 41 4.82 5.43 1.47
N TRP A 42 3.54 5.13 1.67
CA TRP A 42 2.50 5.33 0.66
C TRP A 42 2.38 6.80 0.25
N PHE A 43 2.41 7.72 1.23
CA PHE A 43 2.36 9.15 0.98
C PHE A 43 3.57 9.61 0.14
N PHE A 44 4.78 9.24 0.53
CA PHE A 44 5.99 9.58 -0.23
C PHE A 44 5.96 9.03 -1.66
N ILE A 45 5.58 7.76 -1.84
CA ILE A 45 5.48 7.14 -3.17
C ILE A 45 4.46 7.89 -4.03
N THR A 46 3.32 8.27 -3.45
CA THR A 46 2.27 9.01 -4.18
C THR A 46 2.76 10.41 -4.57
N CYS A 47 3.40 11.15 -3.66
CA CYS A 47 3.96 12.47 -3.95
C CYS A 47 5.06 12.40 -5.02
N ILE A 48 5.96 11.42 -4.95
CA ILE A 48 7.01 11.20 -5.96
C ILE A 48 6.37 10.87 -7.30
N GLY A 49 5.39 9.96 -7.33
CA GLY A 49 4.67 9.59 -8.54
C GLY A 49 3.98 10.76 -9.21
N VAL A 50 3.22 11.55 -8.45
CA VAL A 50 2.53 12.75 -8.95
C VAL A 50 3.54 13.78 -9.47
N SER A 51 4.63 14.02 -8.74
CA SER A 51 5.68 14.95 -9.16
C SER A 51 6.38 14.49 -10.44
N PHE A 52 6.69 13.20 -10.55
CA PHE A 52 7.32 12.62 -11.72
C PHE A 52 6.40 12.74 -12.95
N VAL A 53 5.11 12.45 -12.79
CA VAL A 53 4.10 12.62 -13.84
C VAL A 53 4.00 14.08 -14.25
N TYR A 54 3.91 15.02 -13.29
CA TYR A 54 3.81 16.45 -13.58
C TYR A 54 5.00 16.97 -14.37
N ILE A 55 6.23 16.69 -13.90
CA ILE A 55 7.45 17.13 -14.56
C ILE A 55 7.52 16.56 -15.98
N ASN A 56 7.33 15.25 -16.15
CA ASN A 56 7.45 14.61 -17.47
C ASN A 56 6.33 14.99 -18.44
N ALA A 57 5.12 15.25 -17.93
CA ALA A 57 4.01 15.76 -18.73
C ALA A 57 4.30 17.18 -19.21
N SER A 58 4.87 18.03 -18.34
CA SER A 58 5.18 19.44 -18.68
C SER A 58 6.22 19.59 -19.79
N VAL A 59 7.17 18.65 -19.91
CA VAL A 59 8.18 18.64 -20.97
C VAL A 59 7.81 17.77 -22.18
N GLY A 60 6.58 17.24 -22.23
CA GLY A 60 6.08 16.46 -23.37
C GLY A 60 6.62 15.02 -23.47
N HIS A 61 7.22 14.49 -22.40
CA HIS A 61 7.68 13.09 -22.36
C HIS A 61 6.51 12.12 -22.09
N VAL A 62 5.66 11.95 -23.10
CA VAL A 62 4.42 11.16 -23.04
C VAL A 62 4.64 9.69 -22.62
N LYS A 63 5.76 9.08 -23.04
CA LYS A 63 6.07 7.67 -22.73
C LYS A 63 6.47 7.48 -21.26
N ALA A 64 7.29 8.39 -20.73
CA ALA A 64 7.69 8.40 -19.32
C ALA A 64 6.50 8.69 -18.40
N THR A 65 5.67 9.65 -18.81
CA THR A 65 4.45 10.04 -18.10
C THR A 65 3.47 8.86 -17.98
N SER A 66 3.14 8.20 -19.10
CA SER A 66 2.22 7.04 -19.10
C SER A 66 2.76 5.90 -18.23
N THR A 67 4.04 5.58 -18.35
CA THR A 67 4.68 4.54 -17.52
C THR A 67 4.61 4.88 -16.04
N ALA A 68 4.85 6.15 -15.67
CA ALA A 68 4.80 6.60 -14.28
C ALA A 68 3.38 6.55 -13.70
N ILE A 69 2.36 6.93 -14.47
CA ILE A 69 0.96 6.82 -14.05
C ILE A 69 0.62 5.37 -13.71
N PHE A 70 0.97 4.42 -14.60
CA PHE A 70 0.71 3.01 -14.36
C PHE A 70 1.51 2.45 -13.18
N LEU A 71 2.79 2.78 -13.08
CA LEU A 71 3.67 2.25 -12.05
C LEU A 71 3.34 2.83 -10.67
N PHE A 72 3.42 4.16 -10.50
CA PHE A 72 3.20 4.81 -9.21
C PHE A 72 1.71 4.82 -8.83
N GLY A 73 0.82 5.02 -9.79
CA GLY A 73 -0.62 4.91 -9.55
C GLY A 73 -1.01 3.49 -9.15
N GLY A 74 -0.53 2.48 -9.87
CA GLY A 74 -0.78 1.07 -9.54
C GLY A 74 -0.28 0.70 -8.14
N ILE A 75 0.97 1.06 -7.80
CA ILE A 75 1.55 0.82 -6.48
C ILE A 75 0.76 1.57 -5.39
N SER A 76 0.36 2.82 -5.63
CA SER A 76 -0.40 3.62 -4.68
C SER A 76 -1.77 2.99 -4.37
N VAL A 77 -2.47 2.49 -5.39
CA VAL A 77 -3.76 1.79 -5.21
C VAL A 77 -3.59 0.49 -4.42
N VAL A 78 -2.58 -0.33 -4.74
CA VAL A 78 -2.30 -1.57 -4.01
C VAL A 78 -2.00 -1.29 -2.54
N LEU A 79 -1.15 -0.29 -2.26
CA LEU A 79 -0.83 0.15 -0.90
C LEU A 79 -2.07 0.64 -0.15
N ALA A 80 -2.94 1.43 -0.79
CA ALA A 80 -4.18 1.91 -0.19
C ALA A 80 -5.11 0.76 0.20
N VAL A 81 -5.26 -0.26 -0.66
CA VAL A 81 -6.05 -1.47 -0.35
C VAL A 81 -5.43 -2.27 0.80
N VAL A 82 -4.11 -2.43 0.83
CA VAL A 82 -3.40 -3.09 1.93
C VAL A 82 -3.63 -2.34 3.25
N LEU A 83 -3.51 -1.01 3.24
CA LEU A 83 -3.73 -0.18 4.43
C LEU A 83 -5.18 -0.28 4.92
N ALA A 84 -6.16 -0.20 4.01
CA ALA A 84 -7.58 -0.35 4.34
C ALA A 84 -7.92 -1.73 4.92
N ARG A 85 -7.26 -2.78 4.43
CA ARG A 85 -7.37 -4.14 4.99
C ARG A 85 -6.77 -4.23 6.39
N VAL A 86 -5.58 -3.66 6.62
CA VAL A 86 -4.90 -3.69 7.93
C VAL A 86 -5.65 -2.87 8.98
N LEU A 87 -6.25 -1.74 8.58
CA LEU A 87 -7.10 -0.91 9.43
C LEU A 87 -8.47 -1.53 9.73
N GLY A 88 -8.85 -2.60 9.03
CA GLY A 88 -10.12 -3.30 9.24
C GLY A 88 -11.31 -2.69 8.48
N PHE A 89 -11.11 -1.66 7.66
CA PHE A 89 -12.18 -1.08 6.82
C PHE A 89 -12.75 -2.09 5.83
N ILE A 90 -11.95 -3.09 5.43
CA ILE A 90 -12.37 -4.18 4.53
C ILE A 90 -12.16 -5.53 5.23
N GLY A 91 -13.26 -6.23 5.53
CA GLY A 91 -13.23 -7.63 6.02
C GLY A 91 -13.48 -7.83 7.52
N MET A 92 -13.86 -6.81 8.28
CA MET A 92 -14.40 -7.02 9.63
C MET A 92 -15.78 -7.68 9.55
N LYS A 93 -15.84 -8.99 9.84
CA LYS A 93 -17.12 -9.61 10.23
C LYS A 93 -17.54 -8.95 11.53
N LYS A 94 -18.68 -8.26 11.54
CA LYS A 94 -19.32 -7.78 12.77
C LYS A 94 -19.38 -8.96 13.73
N LYS A 95 -18.73 -8.85 14.89
CA LYS A 95 -19.06 -9.74 16.01
C LYS A 95 -20.50 -9.41 16.38
N VAL A 96 -21.43 -10.27 15.98
CA VAL A 96 -22.75 -10.32 16.59
C VAL A 96 -22.47 -10.56 18.06
N THR A 97 -22.79 -9.55 18.86
CA THR A 97 -22.63 -9.61 20.31
C THR A 97 -23.78 -10.50 20.78
N GLU A 98 -23.49 -11.78 21.02
CA GLU A 98 -24.35 -12.64 21.84
C GLU A 98 -24.26 -12.14 23.28
N SER A 99 -25.10 -11.16 23.62
CA SER A 99 -25.37 -10.79 25.00
C SER A 99 -26.85 -10.42 25.14
N SER A 100 -27.71 -11.43 25.14
CA SER A 100 -29.07 -11.43 25.69
C SER A 100 -29.60 -12.86 25.48
N GLN A 101 -30.00 -13.69 26.45
CA GLN A 101 -30.27 -13.53 27.87
C GLN A 101 -30.20 -14.95 28.48
N ALA A 102 -29.63 -15.03 29.68
CA ALA A 102 -29.84 -16.13 30.62
C ALA A 102 -31.22 -15.99 31.28
#